data_AF-A0A067E6K3-F1
#
_entry.id   AF-A0A067E6K3-F1
#
_cell.length_a   1.000
_cell.length_b   1.000
_cell.length_c   1.000
_cell.angle_alpha   90.00
_cell.angle_beta   90.00
_cell.angle_gamma   90.00
#
_symmetry.space_group_name_H-M   'P 1'
#
loop_
_entity.id
_entity.type
_entity.pdbx_description
1 polymer ?
#
loop_
_entity_poly.entity_id
_entity_poly.type
_entity_poly.pdbx_seq_one_letter_code
_entity_poly.pdbx_strand_id
1 'polypeptide(L)'
;MLNSNRMRKMNISEAIDELDRAKELLDNSTRIARHVLNKLIKQKGEKQNYGASGEALREGHTAFFILLQSLEILALLETNKQELQGSKEEILACYEAENALLECISAYKEFGTEKPIGDSFEVKAAYLSCLKHLSSLISTGRAQRSKEATLQGLKDEIKRIEAEISSNRRRHKR
;
A
#
# COMPACT_ATOMS: atom_id res chain seq x y z
N MET A 1 -1.58 -43.00 -12.67
CA MET A 1 -1.15 -41.81 -11.90
C MET A 1 -1.29 -40.52 -12.72
N LEU A 2 -2.52 -40.13 -13.13
CA LEU A 2 -2.78 -38.88 -13.90
C LEU A 2 -3.66 -37.87 -13.14
N ASN A 3 -4.24 -38.25 -12.00
CA ASN A 3 -5.24 -37.45 -11.29
C ASN A 3 -4.63 -36.31 -10.46
N SER A 4 -3.45 -36.51 -9.85
CA SER A 4 -2.83 -35.53 -8.95
C SER A 4 -2.45 -34.21 -9.65
N ASN A 5 -1.94 -34.29 -10.88
CA ASN A 5 -1.56 -33.09 -11.65
C ASN A 5 -2.78 -32.28 -12.13
N ARG A 6 -3.91 -32.95 -12.43
CA ARG A 6 -5.17 -32.26 -12.77
C ARG A 6 -5.77 -31.56 -11.55
N MET A 7 -5.83 -32.25 -10.41
CA MET A 7 -6.30 -31.68 -9.15
C MET A 7 -5.44 -30.47 -8.73
N ARG A 8 -4.11 -30.57 -8.83
CA ARG A 8 -3.21 -29.45 -8.53
C ARG A 8 -3.47 -28.23 -9.43
N LYS A 9 -3.67 -28.45 -10.74
CA LYS A 9 -4.01 -27.35 -11.68
C LYS A 9 -5.36 -26.72 -11.40
N MET A 10 -6.37 -27.53 -11.05
CA MET A 10 -7.70 -27.04 -10.68
C MET A 10 -7.64 -26.19 -9.41
N ASN A 11 -6.89 -26.64 -8.39
CA ASN A 11 -6.67 -25.87 -7.17
C ASN A 11 -5.92 -24.56 -7.42
N ILE A 12 -4.97 -24.52 -8.36
CA ILE A 12 -4.27 -23.28 -8.75
C ILE A 12 -5.23 -22.31 -9.45
N SER A 13 -6.09 -22.80 -10.36
CA SER A 13 -7.08 -21.96 -11.04
C SER A 13 -8.06 -21.34 -10.05
N GLU A 14 -8.59 -22.13 -9.12
CA GLU A 14 -9.51 -21.64 -8.08
C GLU A 14 -8.84 -20.60 -7.17
N ALA A 15 -7.58 -20.83 -6.79
CA ALA A 15 -6.82 -19.86 -6.03
C ALA A 15 -6.61 -18.54 -6.79
N ILE A 16 -6.33 -18.60 -8.10
CA ILE A 16 -6.21 -17.40 -8.95
C ILE A 16 -7.54 -16.65 -9.04
N ASP A 17 -8.65 -17.35 -9.23
CA ASP A 17 -9.98 -16.72 -9.31
C ASP A 17 -10.33 -15.99 -8.00
N GLU A 18 -9.99 -16.58 -6.84
CA GLU A 18 -10.19 -15.92 -5.54
C GLU A 18 -9.25 -14.71 -5.35
N LEU A 19 -8.01 -14.77 -5.84
CA LEU A 19 -7.11 -13.60 -5.86
C LEU A 19 -7.67 -12.49 -6.76
N ASP A 20 -8.24 -12.81 -7.92
CA ASP A 20 -8.83 -11.79 -8.80
C ASP A 20 -10.05 -11.10 -8.18
N ARG A 21 -10.90 -11.85 -7.45
CA ARG A 21 -11.99 -11.26 -6.66
C ARG A 21 -11.49 -10.37 -5.53
N ALA A 22 -10.45 -10.80 -4.81
CA ALA A 22 -9.85 -10.00 -3.76
C ALA A 22 -9.26 -8.70 -4.32
N LYS A 23 -8.63 -8.75 -5.50
CA LYS A 23 -8.11 -7.57 -6.20
C LYS A 23 -9.22 -6.56 -6.50
N GLU A 24 -10.36 -6.99 -7.05
CA GLU A 24 -11.48 -6.10 -7.33
C GLU A 24 -12.00 -5.38 -6.08
N LEU A 25 -12.08 -6.09 -4.95
CA LEU A 25 -12.49 -5.51 -3.66
C LEU A 25 -11.47 -4.47 -3.14
N LEU A 26 -10.18 -4.73 -3.32
CA LEU A 26 -9.10 -3.81 -2.94
C LEU A 26 -9.05 -2.58 -3.84
N ASP A 27 -9.28 -2.73 -5.15
CA ASP A 27 -9.38 -1.62 -6.10
C ASP A 27 -10.56 -0.71 -5.73
N ASN A 28 -11.70 -1.30 -5.37
CA ASN A 28 -12.85 -0.55 -4.88
C ASN A 28 -12.54 0.19 -3.58
N SER A 29 -11.87 -0.47 -2.63
CA SER A 29 -11.46 0.14 -1.36
C SER A 29 -10.50 1.31 -1.57
N THR A 30 -9.51 1.14 -2.44
CA THR A 30 -8.54 2.18 -2.87
C THR A 30 -9.26 3.38 -3.48
N ARG A 31 -10.21 3.13 -4.39
CA ARG A 31 -11.00 4.18 -5.05
C ARG A 31 -11.86 4.97 -4.06
N ILE A 32 -12.56 4.28 -3.16
CA ILE A 32 -13.42 4.92 -2.15
C ILE A 32 -12.57 5.74 -1.18
N ALA A 33 -11.50 5.17 -0.65
CA ALA A 33 -10.60 5.85 0.28
C ALA A 33 -9.99 7.12 -0.33
N ARG A 34 -9.50 7.03 -1.57
CA ARG A 34 -8.97 8.19 -2.30
C ARG A 34 -10.05 9.25 -2.56
N HIS A 35 -11.28 8.85 -2.86
CA HIS A 35 -12.39 9.78 -3.03
C HIS A 35 -12.68 10.56 -1.74
N VAL A 36 -12.73 9.89 -0.59
CA VAL A 36 -12.91 10.52 0.72
C VAL A 36 -11.79 11.53 1.00
N LEU A 37 -10.53 11.14 0.80
CA LEU A 37 -9.38 12.02 1.02
C LEU A 37 -9.40 13.26 0.11
N ASN A 38 -9.68 13.08 -1.17
CA ASN A 38 -9.79 14.18 -2.13
C ASN A 38 -10.91 15.15 -1.76
N LYS A 39 -12.05 14.63 -1.29
CA LYS A 39 -13.17 15.44 -0.81
C LYS A 39 -12.76 16.28 0.40
N LEU A 40 -12.03 15.70 1.35
CA LEU A 40 -11.53 16.41 2.53
C LEU A 40 -10.56 17.54 2.17
N ILE A 41 -9.62 17.30 1.24
CA ILE A 41 -8.70 18.35 0.76
C ILE A 41 -9.47 19.49 0.10
N LYS A 42 -10.42 19.19 -0.80
CA LYS A 42 -11.23 20.20 -1.50
C LYS A 42 -12.06 21.04 -0.53
N GLN A 43 -12.72 20.40 0.44
CA GLN A 43 -13.53 21.10 1.43
C GLN A 43 -12.71 22.06 2.30
N LYS A 44 -11.46 21.73 2.60
CA LYS A 44 -10.52 22.61 3.32
C LYS A 44 -10.11 23.82 2.48
N GLY A 45 -9.92 23.64 1.17
CA GLY A 45 -9.59 24.74 0.25
C GLY A 45 -10.73 25.77 0.10
N GLU A 46 -11.98 25.32 0.18
CA GLU A 46 -13.18 26.15 0.02
C GLU A 46 -13.65 26.80 1.34
N LYS A 47 -13.42 26.16 2.50
CA LYS A 47 -13.81 26.68 3.82
C LYS A 47 -12.60 27.20 4.58
N GLN A 48 -12.25 28.47 4.39
CA GLN A 48 -11.12 29.09 5.11
C GLN A 48 -11.35 29.34 6.62
N ASN A 49 -12.56 29.20 7.18
CA ASN A 49 -12.87 29.80 8.50
C ASN A 49 -13.41 28.90 9.62
N TYR A 50 -13.56 27.58 9.44
CA TYR A 50 -13.82 26.68 10.57
C TYR A 50 -13.00 25.42 10.37
N GLY A 51 -12.10 25.12 11.31
CA GLY A 51 -11.25 23.93 11.27
C GLY A 51 -12.07 22.66 11.02
N ALA A 52 -11.47 21.68 10.35
CA ALA A 52 -12.11 20.39 10.10
C ALA A 52 -12.70 19.85 11.41
N SER A 53 -13.96 19.43 11.39
CA SER A 53 -14.58 18.80 12.55
C SER A 53 -13.75 17.58 12.96
N GLY A 54 -13.72 17.26 14.25
CA GLY A 54 -13.00 16.07 14.74
C GLY A 54 -13.43 14.78 14.03
N GLU A 55 -14.67 14.72 13.53
CA GLU A 55 -15.19 13.63 12.71
C GLU A 55 -14.55 13.56 11.33
N ALA A 56 -14.45 14.67 10.60
CA ALA A 56 -13.80 14.73 9.29
C ALA A 56 -12.31 14.35 9.35
N LEU A 57 -11.64 14.68 10.45
CA LEU A 57 -10.25 14.24 10.70
C LEU A 57 -10.16 12.73 10.89
N ARG A 58 -11.06 12.13 11.69
CA ARG A 58 -11.10 10.68 11.92
C ARG A 58 -11.45 9.90 10.66
N GLU A 59 -12.38 10.41 9.86
CA GLU A 59 -12.70 9.85 8.54
C GLU A 59 -11.48 9.90 7.61
N GLY A 60 -10.77 11.03 7.58
CA GLY A 60 -9.52 11.18 6.84
C GLY A 60 -8.45 10.19 7.28
N HIS A 61 -8.24 10.03 8.58
CA HIS A 61 -7.31 9.04 9.14
C HIS A 61 -7.64 7.63 8.68
N THR A 62 -8.91 7.26 8.80
CA THR A 62 -9.39 5.91 8.49
C THR A 62 -9.26 5.63 7.00
N ALA A 63 -9.69 6.58 6.16
CA ALA A 63 -9.55 6.48 4.71
C ALA A 63 -8.08 6.40 4.30
N PHE A 64 -7.19 7.17 4.92
CA PHE A 64 -5.77 7.13 4.57
C PHE A 64 -5.11 5.80 4.97
N PHE A 65 -5.40 5.30 6.16
CA PHE A 65 -4.92 3.99 6.59
C PHE A 65 -5.42 2.88 5.66
N ILE A 66 -6.72 2.87 5.32
CA ILE A 66 -7.31 1.91 4.37
C ILE A 66 -6.63 2.01 3.01
N LEU A 67 -6.39 3.22 2.49
CA LEU A 67 -5.73 3.41 1.20
C LEU A 67 -4.34 2.76 1.18
N LEU A 68 -3.51 3.03 2.18
CA LEU A 68 -2.16 2.47 2.26
C LEU A 68 -2.19 0.94 2.41
N GLN A 69 -3.07 0.43 3.29
CA GLN A 69 -3.21 -0.99 3.53
C GLN A 69 -3.74 -1.74 2.29
N SER A 70 -4.72 -1.18 1.58
CA SER A 70 -5.24 -1.78 0.35
C SER A 70 -4.17 -1.87 -0.73
N LEU A 71 -3.37 -0.83 -0.91
CA LEU A 71 -2.27 -0.81 -1.89
C LEU A 71 -1.15 -1.79 -1.53
N GLU A 72 -0.84 -1.94 -0.25
CA GLU A 72 0.11 -2.95 0.22
C GLU A 72 -0.41 -4.38 -0.04
N ILE A 73 -1.67 -4.65 0.30
CA ILE A 73 -2.26 -5.98 0.09
C ILE A 73 -2.37 -6.29 -1.40
N LEU A 74 -2.67 -5.31 -2.26
CA LEU A 74 -2.62 -5.47 -3.71
C LEU A 74 -1.24 -5.95 -4.15
N ALA A 75 -0.16 -5.36 -3.64
CA ALA A 75 1.18 -5.79 -3.99
C ALA A 75 1.49 -7.23 -3.55
N LEU A 76 1.03 -7.63 -2.36
CA LEU A 76 1.16 -9.01 -1.87
C LEU A 76 0.35 -10.00 -2.70
N LEU A 77 -0.87 -9.61 -3.11
CA LEU A 77 -1.75 -10.41 -3.94
C LEU A 77 -1.10 -10.70 -5.29
N GLU A 78 -0.56 -9.67 -5.96
CA GLU A 78 0.13 -9.83 -7.24
C GLU A 78 1.41 -10.66 -7.10
N THR A 79 2.16 -10.49 -6.02
CA THR A 79 3.34 -11.33 -5.72
C THR A 79 2.93 -12.80 -5.52
N ASN A 80 1.85 -13.08 -4.80
CA ASN A 80 1.36 -14.44 -4.61
C ASN A 80 0.83 -15.05 -5.91
N LYS A 81 0.16 -14.25 -6.74
CA LYS A 81 -0.35 -14.67 -8.05
C LYS A 81 0.80 -15.07 -8.98
N GLN A 82 1.88 -14.29 -8.98
CA GLN A 82 3.12 -14.62 -9.68
C GLN A 82 3.68 -15.99 -9.27
N GLU A 83 3.75 -16.25 -7.96
CA GLU A 83 4.30 -17.50 -7.41
C GLU A 83 3.44 -18.72 -7.78
N LEU A 84 2.13 -18.53 -7.95
CA LEU A 84 1.19 -19.58 -8.38
C LEU A 84 1.23 -19.87 -9.89
N GLN A 85 1.40 -18.82 -10.72
CA GLN A 85 1.37 -18.94 -12.19
C GLN A 85 2.70 -19.41 -12.81
N GLY A 86 3.82 -19.24 -12.10
CA GLY A 86 5.15 -19.60 -12.60
C GLY A 86 5.61 -18.75 -13.79
N SER A 87 6.65 -19.20 -14.50
CA SER A 87 7.52 -18.33 -15.32
C SER A 87 6.92 -17.72 -16.60
N LYS A 88 5.67 -17.97 -16.95
CA LYS A 88 5.07 -17.47 -18.22
C LYS A 88 4.34 -16.13 -18.08
N GLU A 89 3.82 -15.81 -16.90
CA GLU A 89 3.08 -14.56 -16.59
C GLU A 89 3.87 -13.67 -15.60
N GLU A 90 5.13 -14.03 -15.37
CA GLU A 90 5.98 -13.53 -14.28
C GLU A 90 6.34 -12.04 -14.39
N ILE A 91 6.41 -11.51 -15.62
CA ILE A 91 6.82 -10.13 -15.90
C ILE A 91 5.70 -9.13 -15.58
N LEU A 92 4.43 -9.49 -15.86
CA LEU A 92 3.29 -8.61 -15.61
C LEU A 92 3.03 -8.49 -14.11
N ALA A 93 2.91 -9.61 -13.39
CA ALA A 93 2.63 -9.62 -11.94
C ALA A 93 3.66 -8.83 -11.11
N CYS A 94 4.95 -8.85 -11.51
CA CYS A 94 5.99 -8.02 -10.90
C CYS A 94 5.72 -6.51 -11.08
N TYR A 95 5.23 -6.12 -12.25
CA TYR A 95 4.89 -4.74 -12.57
C TYR A 95 3.67 -4.27 -11.78
N GLU A 96 2.63 -5.08 -11.65
CA GLU A 96 1.45 -4.72 -10.87
C GLU A 96 1.78 -4.57 -9.37
N ALA A 97 2.57 -5.49 -8.82
CA ALA A 97 3.03 -5.40 -7.43
C ALA A 97 3.86 -4.14 -7.17
N GLU A 98 4.83 -3.86 -8.05
CA GLU A 98 5.65 -2.67 -7.99
C GLU A 98 4.81 -1.39 -8.11
N ASN A 99 3.86 -1.36 -9.05
CA ASN A 99 3.01 -0.20 -9.27
C ASN A 99 2.14 0.11 -8.05
N ALA A 100 1.54 -0.91 -7.44
CA ALA A 100 0.75 -0.74 -6.21
C ALA A 100 1.58 -0.12 -5.06
N LEU A 101 2.84 -0.55 -4.91
CA LEU A 101 3.75 0.00 -3.90
C LEU A 101 4.18 1.44 -4.22
N LEU A 102 4.45 1.76 -5.49
CA LEU A 102 4.75 3.12 -5.92
C LEU A 102 3.55 4.05 -5.73
N GLU A 103 2.33 3.56 -5.96
CA GLU A 103 1.10 4.27 -5.65
C GLU A 103 0.91 4.46 -4.14
N CYS A 104 1.25 3.47 -3.31
CA CYS A 104 1.23 3.61 -1.85
C CYS A 104 2.16 4.74 -1.39
N ILE A 105 3.38 4.79 -1.94
CA ILE A 105 4.35 5.84 -1.62
C ILE A 105 3.87 7.21 -2.10
N SER A 106 3.29 7.27 -3.30
CA SER A 106 2.78 8.52 -3.87
C SER A 106 1.57 9.03 -3.07
N ALA A 107 0.65 8.15 -2.68
CA ALA A 107 -0.45 8.48 -1.79
C ALA A 107 0.06 9.02 -0.45
N TYR A 108 1.11 8.42 0.13
CA TYR A 108 1.68 8.94 1.36
C TYR A 108 2.25 10.36 1.20
N LYS A 109 2.95 10.62 0.09
CA LYS A 109 3.49 11.96 -0.20
C LYS A 109 2.39 13.00 -0.46
N GLU A 110 1.29 12.59 -1.08
CA GLU A 110 0.14 13.44 -1.41
C GLU A 110 -0.68 13.80 -0.15
N PHE A 111 -1.03 12.81 0.67
CA PHE A 111 -1.94 12.99 1.79
C PHE A 111 -1.24 13.09 3.16
N GLY A 112 0.00 12.60 3.28
CA GLY A 112 0.75 12.55 4.53
C GLY A 112 1.39 13.87 4.95
N THR A 113 1.53 14.84 4.03
CA THR A 113 1.97 16.21 4.36
C THR A 113 0.92 16.99 5.16
N GLU A 114 -0.33 16.54 5.13
CA GLU A 114 -1.41 17.05 5.96
C GLU A 114 -1.25 16.53 7.39
N LYS A 115 -0.50 17.27 8.22
CA LYS A 115 -0.18 16.92 9.62
C LYS A 115 -1.33 16.33 10.45
N PRO A 116 -2.58 16.81 10.34
CA PRO A 116 -3.67 16.23 11.12
C PRO A 116 -3.95 14.77 10.76
N ILE A 117 -3.72 14.35 9.50
CA ILE A 117 -4.10 13.05 8.93
C ILE A 117 -2.88 12.10 8.85
N GLY A 118 -1.70 12.63 8.55
CA GLY A 118 -0.49 11.83 8.36
C GLY A 118 0.26 11.43 9.64
N ASP A 119 -0.01 12.06 10.79
CA ASP A 119 0.83 11.89 11.99
C ASP A 119 0.44 10.71 12.90
N SER A 120 -0.59 9.93 12.52
CA SER A 120 -0.98 8.75 13.30
C SER A 120 0.04 7.62 13.18
N PHE A 121 0.15 6.81 14.24
CA PHE A 121 1.06 5.67 14.28
C PHE A 121 0.68 4.64 13.21
N GLU A 122 -0.61 4.38 13.03
CA GLU A 122 -1.16 3.39 12.09
C GLU A 122 -0.82 3.74 10.65
N VAL A 123 -0.97 5.02 10.27
CA VAL A 123 -0.65 5.51 8.93
C VAL A 123 0.85 5.40 8.65
N LYS A 124 1.69 5.80 9.61
CA LYS A 124 3.16 5.67 9.47
C LYS A 124 3.59 4.21 9.40
N ALA A 125 2.96 3.33 10.17
CA ALA A 125 3.24 1.90 10.15
C ALA A 125 2.86 1.26 8.81
N ALA A 126 1.68 1.59 8.26
CA ALA A 126 1.26 1.14 6.94
C ALA A 126 2.20 1.64 5.84
N TYR A 127 2.58 2.92 5.88
CA TYR A 127 3.54 3.49 4.95
C TYR A 127 4.91 2.79 5.02
N LEU A 128 5.41 2.57 6.23
CA LEU A 128 6.66 1.84 6.45
C LEU A 128 6.61 0.43 5.84
N SER A 129 5.45 -0.23 5.92
CA SER A 129 5.25 -1.55 5.33
C SER A 129 5.39 -1.52 3.81
N CYS A 130 4.73 -0.56 3.13
CA CYS A 130 4.90 -0.34 1.69
C CYS A 130 6.37 -0.09 1.30
N LEU A 131 7.08 0.73 2.06
CA LEU A 131 8.51 1.00 1.81
C LEU A 131 9.36 -0.27 1.91
N LYS A 132 9.13 -1.10 2.94
CA LYS A 132 9.86 -2.35 3.15
C LYS A 132 9.58 -3.36 2.05
N HIS A 133 8.32 -3.49 1.63
CA HIS A 133 7.97 -4.38 0.52
C HIS A 133 8.60 -3.93 -0.80
N LEU A 134 8.59 -2.63 -1.12
CA LEU A 134 9.25 -2.15 -2.33
C LEU A 134 10.77 -2.35 -2.27
N SER A 135 11.38 -2.08 -1.11
CA SER A 135 12.81 -2.34 -0.91
C SER A 135 13.16 -3.82 -1.11
N SER A 136 12.29 -4.74 -0.65
CA SER A 136 12.47 -6.18 -0.85
C SER A 136 12.34 -6.58 -2.33
N LEU A 137 11.32 -6.03 -3.01
CA LEU A 137 11.09 -6.30 -4.44
C LEU A 137 12.27 -5.85 -5.30
N ILE A 138 12.86 -4.69 -5.01
CA ILE A 138 14.06 -4.19 -5.69
C ILE A 138 15.28 -5.08 -5.37
N SER A 139 15.46 -5.44 -4.09
CA SER A 139 16.62 -6.23 -3.66
C SER A 139 16.65 -7.65 -4.23
N THR A 140 15.47 -8.19 -4.55
CA THR A 140 15.32 -9.51 -5.20
C THR A 140 15.43 -9.45 -6.72
N GLY A 141 15.61 -8.26 -7.30
CA GLY A 141 15.65 -8.06 -8.75
C GLY A 141 14.31 -8.27 -9.45
N ARG A 142 13.21 -8.40 -8.69
CA ARG A 142 11.85 -8.57 -9.21
C ARG A 142 11.22 -7.24 -9.61
N ALA A 143 11.72 -6.12 -9.10
CA ALA A 143 11.25 -4.80 -9.50
C ALA A 143 11.76 -4.44 -10.91
N GLN A 144 10.85 -4.02 -11.79
CA GLN A 144 11.15 -3.80 -13.19
C GLN A 144 11.36 -2.31 -13.51
N ARG A 145 10.73 -1.39 -12.75
CA ARG A 145 10.80 0.06 -12.97
C ARG A 145 11.77 0.78 -12.05
N SER A 146 11.96 0.26 -10.84
CA SER A 146 12.80 0.87 -9.81
C SER A 146 14.20 0.26 -9.82
N LYS A 147 15.20 1.13 -9.89
CA LYS A 147 16.62 0.76 -9.98
C LYS A 147 17.27 0.75 -8.60
N GLU A 148 18.45 0.14 -8.49
CA GLU A 148 19.28 0.17 -7.27
C GLU A 148 19.56 1.59 -6.74
N ALA A 149 19.66 2.61 -7.62
CA ALA A 149 19.80 3.99 -7.19
C ALA A 149 18.60 4.48 -6.35
N THR A 150 17.39 3.95 -6.59
CA THR A 150 16.18 4.21 -5.81
C THR A 150 16.22 3.50 -4.45
N LEU A 151 16.97 2.39 -4.32
CA LEU A 151 17.02 1.58 -3.10
C LEU A 151 17.65 2.31 -1.91
N GLN A 152 18.71 3.10 -2.14
CA GLN A 152 19.33 3.85 -1.05
C GLN A 152 18.38 4.92 -0.49
N GLY A 153 17.69 5.65 -1.38
CA GLY A 153 16.67 6.62 -0.97
C GLY A 153 15.52 5.96 -0.18
N LEU A 154 15.09 4.77 -0.58
CA LEU A 154 14.09 3.99 0.17
C LEU A 154 14.60 3.57 1.55
N LYS A 155 15.86 3.13 1.66
CA LYS A 155 16.46 2.75 2.96
C LYS A 155 16.54 3.95 3.90
N ASP A 156 16.88 5.13 3.40
CA ASP A 156 16.98 6.34 4.21
C ASP A 156 15.59 6.83 4.65
N GLU A 157 14.59 6.71 3.76
CA GLU A 157 13.18 6.95 4.06
C GLU A 157 12.67 5.99 5.17
N ILE A 158 12.94 4.68 5.05
CA ILE A 158 12.60 3.66 6.06
C ILE A 158 13.16 4.05 7.42
N LYS A 159 14.45 4.37 7.50
CA LYS A 159 15.11 4.78 8.76
C LYS A 159 14.45 6.02 9.37
N ARG A 160 14.08 6.99 8.55
CA ARG A 160 13.40 8.20 9.02
C ARG A 160 12.06 7.87 9.65
N ILE A 161 11.22 7.10 8.96
CA ILE A 161 9.89 6.73 9.46
C ILE A 161 9.98 5.84 10.72
N GLU A 162 10.94 4.92 10.79
CA GLU A 162 11.19 4.11 11.99
C GLU A 162 11.57 4.97 13.21
N ALA A 163 12.39 5.99 13.01
CA ALA A 163 12.76 6.95 14.05
C ALA A 163 11.55 7.78 14.51
N GLU A 164 10.72 8.25 13.59
CA GLU A 164 9.48 8.99 13.90
C GLU A 164 8.51 8.13 14.72
N ILE A 165 8.26 6.89 14.29
CA ILE A 165 7.40 5.93 14.99
C ILE A 165 7.92 5.68 16.41
N SER A 166 9.22 5.46 16.56
CA SER A 166 9.86 5.22 17.86
C SER A 166 9.73 6.43 18.79
N SER A 167 9.81 7.65 18.25
CA SER A 167 9.64 8.89 19.02
C SER A 167 8.20 9.11 19.49
N ASN A 168 7.19 8.81 18.65
CA ASN A 168 5.77 8.93 19.00
C ASN A 168 5.38 7.94 20.11
N ARG A 169 5.92 6.71 20.08
CA ARG A 169 5.72 5.73 21.17
C ARG A 169 6.25 6.20 22.52
N ARG A 170 7.32 6.99 22.54
CA ARG A 170 7.90 7.53 23.79
C ARG A 170 7.08 8.71 24.33
N ARG A 171 6.44 9.50 23.46
CA ARG A 171 5.56 10.61 23.86
C ARG A 171 4.23 10.14 24.45
N HIS A 172 3.63 9.07 23.90
CA HIS A 172 2.39 8.50 24.44
C HIS A 172 2.55 7.72 25.76
N LYS A 173 3.78 7.45 26.21
CA LYS A 173 4.07 6.79 27.50
C LYS A 173 4.35 7.77 28.65
N ARG A 174 4.37 9.09 28.37
CA ARG A 174 4.52 10.15 29.38
C ARG A 174 3.18 10.82 29.60
#